data_AF-A0A661I3D2-F1
#
_entry.id   AF-A0A661I3D2-F1
#
_cell.length_a   1.000
_cell.length_b   1.000
_cell.length_c   1.000
_cell.angle_alpha   90.00
_cell.angle_beta   90.00
_cell.angle_gamma   90.00
#
_symmetry.space_group_name_H-M   'P 1'
#
loop_
_entity.id
_entity.type
_entity.pdbx_description
1 polymer ?
#
loop_
_entity_poly.entity_id
_entity_poly.type
_entity_poly.pdbx_seq_one_letter_code
_entity_poly.pdbx_strand_id
1 'polypeptide(L)' 'MGKVDKIKEQIGWLKVVFGILSAIAISLVGFLATNYQKSEPIISILAMSFVLMLSFAIIIVNKKAFNKIDELEEL' A
#
# COMPACT_ATOMS: atom_id res chain seq x y z
N MET A 1 -2.61 -1.67 28.61
CA MET A 1 -3.08 -2.38 27.41
C MET A 1 -2.42 -3.75 27.39
N GLY A 2 -3.20 -4.81 27.19
CA GLY A 2 -2.66 -6.15 27.04
C GLY A 2 -1.87 -6.29 25.74
N LYS A 3 -1.03 -7.34 25.62
CA LYS A 3 -0.28 -7.62 24.38
C LYS A 3 -1.22 -7.73 23.17
N VAL A 4 -2.36 -8.40 23.35
CA VAL A 4 -3.42 -8.56 22.36
C VAL A 4 -3.98 -7.22 21.88
N ASP A 5 -4.28 -6.29 22.79
CA ASP A 5 -4.82 -4.97 22.44
C ASP A 5 -3.82 -4.17 21.58
N LYS A 6 -2.54 -4.23 21.95
CA LYS A 6 -1.46 -3.55 21.21
C LYS A 6 -1.29 -4.11 19.79
N ILE A 7 -1.38 -5.42 19.61
CA ILE A 7 -1.27 -6.05 18.28
C ILE A 7 -2.49 -5.68 17.43
N LYS A 8 -3.71 -5.70 18.00
CA LYS A 8 -4.93 -5.27 17.30
C LYS A 8 -4.83 -3.82 16.83
N GLU A 9 -4.29 -2.93 17.65
CA GLU A 9 -4.06 -1.53 17.26
C GLU A 9 -3.06 -1.43 16.11
N GLN A 10 -1.96 -2.19 16.14
CA GLN A 10 -0.98 -2.23 15.04
C GLN A 10 -1.60 -2.74 13.73
N ILE A 11 -2.42 -3.80 13.78
CA ILE A 11 -3.16 -4.29 12.62
C ILE A 11 -4.11 -3.23 12.08
N GLY A 12 -4.82 -2.52 12.98
CA GLY A 12 -5.68 -1.40 12.63
C GLY A 12 -4.95 -0.32 11.84
N TRP A 13 -3.78 0.11 12.33
CA TRP A 13 -2.92 1.07 11.61
C TRP A 13 -2.45 0.55 10.25
N LEU A 14 -2.02 -0.72 10.17
CA LEU A 14 -1.60 -1.32 8.91
C LEU A 14 -2.73 -1.38 7.88
N LYS A 15 -3.97 -1.65 8.30
CA LYS A 15 -5.16 -1.62 7.44
C LYS A 15 -5.41 -0.23 6.85
N VAL A 16 -5.28 0.82 7.65
CA VAL A 16 -5.41 2.21 7.19
C VAL A 16 -4.34 2.55 6.16
N VAL A 17 -3.07 2.22 6.45
CA VAL A 17 -1.96 2.46 5.53
C VAL A 17 -2.15 1.70 4.21
N PHE A 18 -2.56 0.44 4.26
CA PHE A 18 -2.87 -0.36 3.07
C PHE A 18 -3.97 0.30 2.22
N GLY A 19 -5.04 0.79 2.84
CA GLY A 19 -6.11 1.50 2.16
C GLY A 19 -5.63 2.77 1.46
N ILE A 20 -4.83 3.59 2.14
CA ILE A 20 -4.26 4.83 1.56
C ILE A 20 -3.35 4.50 0.38
N LEU A 21 -2.43 3.54 0.54
CA LEU A 21 -1.53 3.13 -0.55
C LEU A 21 -2.30 2.61 -1.76
N SER A 22 -3.37 1.83 -1.53
CA SER A 22 -4.23 1.32 -2.60
C SER A 22 -4.95 2.45 -3.35
N ALA A 23 -5.48 3.44 -2.62
CA ALA A 23 -6.13 4.61 -3.24
C ALA A 23 -5.15 5.43 -4.10
N ILE A 24 -3.93 5.65 -3.61
CA ILE A 24 -2.88 6.33 -4.37
C ILE A 24 -2.50 5.53 -5.63
N ALA A 25 -2.34 4.21 -5.50
CA ALA A 25 -2.01 3.34 -6.63
C ALA A 25 -3.09 3.39 -7.73
N ILE A 26 -4.38 3.28 -7.36
CA ILE A 26 -5.50 3.40 -8.30
C ILE A 26 -5.50 4.77 -8.98
N SER A 27 -5.22 5.84 -8.23
CA SER A 27 -5.18 7.21 -8.75
C SER A 27 -4.08 7.38 -9.78
N LEU A 28 -2.88 6.84 -9.52
CA LEU A 28 -1.74 6.86 -10.45
C LEU A 28 -2.00 6.05 -11.72
N VAL A 29 -2.61 4.87 -11.59
CA VAL A 29 -3.01 4.06 -12.74
C VAL A 29 -4.05 4.79 -13.59
N GLY A 30 -5.04 5.44 -12.95
CA GLY A 30 -6.03 6.26 -13.64
C GLY A 30 -5.41 7.47 -14.37
N PHE A 31 -4.43 8.13 -13.75
CA PHE A 31 -3.67 9.21 -14.38
C PHE A 31 -2.93 8.72 -15.63
N LEU A 32 -2.23 7.59 -15.53
CA LEU A 32 -1.54 6.98 -16.67
C LEU A 32 -2.53 6.62 -17.79
N ALA A 33 -3.64 5.96 -17.47
CA ALA A 33 -4.64 5.54 -18.45
C ALA A 33 -5.28 6.72 -19.21
N THR A 34 -5.41 7.88 -18.56
CA THR A 34 -6.03 9.07 -19.16
C THR A 34 -5.04 10.00 -19.86
N ASN A 35 -3.76 9.95 -19.51
CA ASN A 35 -2.75 10.90 -19.98
C ASN A 35 -1.61 10.28 -20.79
N TYR A 36 -1.58 8.96 -21.03
CA TYR A 36 -0.47 8.29 -21.74
C TYR A 36 -0.15 8.86 -23.13
N GLN A 37 -1.13 9.44 -23.84
CA GLN A 37 -0.89 10.08 -25.16
C GLN A 37 -0.64 11.59 -25.08
N LYS A 38 -0.96 12.22 -23.94
CA LYS A 38 -0.95 13.69 -23.77
C LYS A 38 0.21 14.18 -22.92
N SER A 39 0.76 13.32 -22.06
CA SER A 39 1.88 13.66 -21.18
C SER A 39 3.23 13.50 -21.86
N GLU A 40 4.17 14.34 -21.43
CA GLU A 40 5.59 14.17 -21.73
C GLU A 40 6.06 12.76 -21.34
N PRO A 41 6.84 12.06 -22.19
CA PRO A 41 7.28 10.68 -21.93
C PRO A 41 7.93 10.49 -20.56
N ILE A 42 8.64 11.51 -20.07
CA ILE A 42 9.30 11.48 -18.76
C ILE A 42 8.31 11.42 -17.59
N ILE A 43 7.16 12.08 -17.70
CA ILE A 43 6.09 12.05 -16.68
C ILE A 43 5.48 10.65 -16.63
N SER A 44 5.24 10.03 -17.80
CA SER A 44 4.72 8.67 -17.89
C SER A 44 5.69 7.64 -17.31
N ILE A 45 6.99 7.77 -17.58
CA ILE A 45 8.04 6.89 -17.02
C ILE A 45 8.11 7.04 -15.49
N LEU A 46 8.11 8.28 -14.98
CA LEU A 46 8.12 8.53 -13.54
C LEU A 46 6.88 7.98 -12.85
N ALA A 47 5.69 8.21 -13.42
CA ALA A 47 4.44 7.67 -12.88
C ALA A 47 4.45 6.13 -12.87
N MET A 48 4.96 5.49 -13.93
CA MET A 48 5.12 4.03 -13.97
C MET A 48 6.08 3.53 -12.90
N SER A 49 7.23 4.19 -12.71
CA SER A 49 8.17 3.87 -11.63
C SER A 49 7.53 4.01 -10.25
N PHE A 50 6.69 5.02 -10.06
CA PHE A 50 5.98 5.25 -8.81
C PHE A 50 4.93 4.17 -8.53
N VAL A 51 4.23 3.69 -9.57
CA VAL A 51 3.31 2.55 -9.45
C VAL A 51 4.06 1.32 -8.96
N LEU A 52 5.20 0.98 -9.54
CA LEU A 52 6.02 -0.17 -9.10
C LEU A 52 6.48 -0.02 -7.64
N MET A 53 6.92 1.18 -7.26
CA MET A 53 7.32 1.48 -5.88
C MET A 53 6.15 1.32 -4.90
N LEU A 54 4.95 1.82 -5.26
CA LEU A 54 3.75 1.66 -4.44
C LEU A 54 3.31 0.21 -4.32
N SER A 55 3.37 -0.57 -5.41
CA SER A 55 3.09 -2.01 -5.36
C SER A 55 4.02 -2.73 -4.38
N PHE A 56 5.31 -2.39 -4.37
CA PHE A 56 6.26 -2.93 -3.41
C PHE A 56 5.95 -2.53 -1.96
N ALA A 57 5.60 -1.26 -1.73
CA ALA A 57 5.18 -0.78 -0.41
C ALA A 57 3.92 -1.51 0.09
N ILE A 58 2.94 -1.73 -0.78
CA ILE A 58 1.72 -2.49 -0.47
C ILE A 58 2.06 -3.92 -0.05
N ILE A 59 2.95 -4.61 -0.77
CA ILE A 59 3.38 -5.96 -0.44
C ILE A 59 4.03 -6.00 0.96
N ILE A 60 4.89 -5.03 1.28
CA ILE A 60 5.52 -4.95 2.61
C ILE A 60 4.49 -4.74 3.72
N VAL A 61 3.56 -3.81 3.53
CA VAL A 61 2.50 -3.53 4.52
C VAL A 61 1.63 -4.76 4.71
N ASN A 62 1.26 -5.43 3.62
CA ASN A 62 0.46 -6.63 3.67
C ASN A 62 1.17 -7.76 4.43
N LYS A 63 2.45 -8.01 4.12
CA LYS A 63 3.26 -9.01 4.82
C LYS A 63 3.37 -8.69 6.31
N LYS A 64 3.57 -7.42 6.68
CA LYS A 64 3.58 -7.00 8.10
C LYS A 64 2.23 -7.22 8.78
N ALA A 65 1.13 -6.99 8.07
CA ALA A 65 -0.21 -7.19 8.62
C ALA A 65 -0.47 -8.68 8.89
N PHE A 66 -0.15 -9.56 7.94
CA PHE A 66 -0.29 -11.00 8.12
C PHE A 66 0.60 -11.53 9.24
N ASN A 67 1.87 -11.16 9.29
CA ASN A 67 2.74 -11.56 10.41
C ASN A 67 2.19 -11.15 11.78
N LYS A 68 1.48 -10.02 11.87
CA LYS A 68 0.86 -9.55 13.12
C LYS A 68 -0.43 -10.30 13.45
N ILE A 69 -1.15 -10.76 12.44
CA ILE A 69 -2.31 -11.64 12.61
C ILE A 69 -1.84 -13.00 13.11
N ASP A 70 -0.80 -13.56 12.51
CA ASP A 70 -0.20 -14.84 12.93
C ASP A 70 0.29 -14.76 14.39
N GLU A 71 0.98 -13.67 14.77
CA GLU A 71 1.39 -13.42 16.17
C GLU A 71 0.19 -13.35 17.13
N LEU A 72 -0.97 -12.89 16.66
CA LEU A 72 -2.20 -12.86 17.45
C LEU A 72 -2.85 -14.24 17.60
N GLU A 73 -2.71 -15.10 16.59
CA GLU A 73 -3.22 -16.49 16.62
C GLU A 73 -2.38 -17.40 17.54
N GLU A 74 -1.09 -17.11 17.69
CA GLU A 74 -0.17 -17.84 18.58
C GLU A 74 -0.26 -17.45 20.07
N LEU A 75 -1.02 -16.40 20.42
CA LEU A 75 -1.16 -15.85 21.78
C LEU A 75 -2.48 -16.25 22.47
#